data_AF-A0A0R2PIZ3-F1
#
_entry.id   AF-A0A0R2PIZ3-F1
#
_cell.length_a   1.000
_cell.length_b   1.000
_cell.length_c   1.000
_cell.angle_alpha   90.00
_cell.angle_beta   90.00
_cell.angle_gamma   90.00
#
_symmetry.space_group_name_H-M   'P 1'
#
loop_
_entity.id
_entity.type
_entity.pdbx_description
1 polymer ?
#
loop_
_entity_poly.entity_id
_entity_poly.type
_entity_poly.pdbx_seq_one_letter_code
_entity_poly.pdbx_strand_id
1 'polypeptide(L)'
;MLSTLIAIAWEPGIRGVVSVLAMVVVLIGGSYLVVGTNLGARLGFLIILSALFGWMTLMGAVWWTYGIGLKGPEPSWKPADPVTIIRDAGLLTSAGILDGPIADSSIPAQKAQAASAKLQEEGWRLLPESDPQRGQAVASSDAILQIEAEEFAAGDYLSVAVFDRGGDRYPKINDALDFFAFFHEPRYALVQVVPVVPQRTEPGRAPARAVADETQEHRYVYLLRDLGAKRQPAIFITFGSGLIFAILCWLLHRRDLALRENLAKDNTLVKA
;
A
#
# COMPACT_ATOMS: atom_id res chain seq x y z
N MET A 1 42.25 -12.09 -5.02
CA MET A 1 41.65 -11.40 -6.19
C MET A 1 40.54 -12.23 -6.79
N LEU A 2 40.79 -13.47 -7.26
CA LEU A 2 39.73 -14.35 -7.80
C LEU A 2 38.72 -14.79 -6.71
N SER A 3 39.20 -15.16 -5.52
CA SER A 3 38.35 -15.59 -4.40
C SER A 3 37.44 -14.49 -3.87
N THR A 4 37.89 -13.23 -3.89
CA THR A 4 37.10 -12.06 -3.49
C THR A 4 35.98 -11.76 -4.50
N LEU A 5 36.24 -11.93 -5.80
CA LEU A 5 35.23 -11.77 -6.86
C LEU A 5 34.14 -12.87 -6.79
N ILE A 6 34.54 -14.11 -6.48
CA ILE A 6 33.63 -15.25 -6.31
C ILE A 6 32.72 -15.05 -5.08
N ALA A 7 33.27 -14.54 -3.97
CA ALA A 7 32.51 -14.26 -2.76
C ALA A 7 31.44 -13.16 -2.97
N ILE A 8 31.78 -12.08 -3.70
CA ILE A 8 30.84 -11.00 -4.03
C ILE A 8 29.72 -11.49 -4.96
N ALA A 9 29.98 -12.45 -5.84
CA ALA A 9 28.97 -12.99 -6.75
C ALA A 9 27.95 -13.88 -6.06
N TRP A 10 28.37 -14.63 -5.03
CA TRP A 10 27.55 -15.64 -4.37
C TRP A 10 26.67 -15.07 -3.24
N GLU A 11 27.13 -14.04 -2.51
CA GLU A 11 26.33 -13.40 -1.46
C GLU A 11 25.50 -12.21 -2.00
N PRO A 12 24.15 -12.30 -2.06
CA PRO A 12 23.31 -11.23 -2.59
C PRO A 12 23.44 -9.91 -1.82
N GLY A 13 23.67 -9.98 -0.50
CA GLY A 13 23.83 -8.81 0.37
C GLY A 13 25.08 -8.00 0.03
N ILE A 14 26.24 -8.64 -0.04
CA ILE A 14 27.51 -7.98 -0.37
C ILE A 14 27.46 -7.41 -1.79
N ARG A 15 26.91 -8.16 -2.74
CA ARG A 15 26.72 -7.69 -4.12
C ARG A 15 25.90 -6.42 -4.20
N GLY A 16 24.81 -6.35 -3.44
CA GLY A 16 23.96 -5.17 -3.35
C GLY A 16 24.73 -3.95 -2.85
N VAL A 17 25.45 -4.09 -1.73
CA VAL A 17 26.24 -3.00 -1.14
C VAL A 17 27.32 -2.50 -2.11
N VAL A 18 28.09 -3.41 -2.71
CA VAL A 18 29.15 -3.06 -3.67
C VAL A 18 28.56 -2.34 -4.89
N SER A 19 27.39 -2.77 -5.37
CA SER A 19 26.73 -2.11 -6.51
C SER A 19 26.30 -0.68 -6.18
N VAL A 20 25.74 -0.45 -4.98
CA VAL A 20 25.37 0.90 -4.52
C VAL A 20 26.60 1.78 -4.36
N LEU A 21 27.67 1.28 -3.74
CA LEU A 21 28.93 2.01 -3.59
C LEU A 21 29.54 2.38 -4.95
N ALA A 22 29.55 1.43 -5.90
CA ALA A 22 30.02 1.67 -7.25
C ALA A 22 29.18 2.75 -7.96
N MET A 23 27.85 2.71 -7.85
CA MET A 23 26.99 3.76 -8.40
C MET A 23 27.27 5.12 -7.77
N VAL A 24 27.45 5.22 -6.45
CA VAL A 24 27.77 6.47 -5.77
C VAL A 24 29.10 7.04 -6.26
N VAL A 25 30.15 6.20 -6.33
CA VAL A 25 31.48 6.64 -6.79
C VAL A 25 31.45 7.07 -8.25
N VAL A 26 30.81 6.30 -9.13
CA VAL A 26 30.79 6.60 -10.57
C VAL A 26 29.89 7.81 -10.87
N LEU A 27 28.66 7.82 -10.36
CA LEU A 27 27.68 8.85 -10.71
C LEU A 27 27.98 10.18 -10.01
N ILE A 28 28.18 10.16 -8.69
CA ILE A 28 28.41 11.38 -7.90
C ILE A 28 29.90 11.74 -7.88
N GLY A 29 30.77 10.77 -7.64
CA GLY A 29 32.22 11.00 -7.64
C GLY A 29 32.75 11.39 -9.02
N GLY A 30 32.31 10.72 -10.10
CA GLY A 30 32.71 11.04 -11.47
C GLY A 30 32.27 12.45 -11.89
N SER A 31 31.00 12.82 -11.63
CA SER A 31 30.51 14.18 -11.91
C SER A 31 31.25 15.24 -11.08
N TYR A 32 31.59 14.94 -9.82
CA TYR A 32 32.42 15.81 -8.99
C TYR A 32 33.84 15.99 -9.52
N LEU A 33 34.51 14.94 -10.00
CA LEU A 33 35.86 15.08 -10.57
C LEU A 33 35.84 16.01 -11.79
N VAL A 34 34.85 15.88 -12.66
CA VAL A 34 34.72 16.72 -13.86
C VAL A 34 34.43 18.18 -13.49
N VAL A 35 33.49 18.44 -12.59
CA VAL A 35 33.13 19.82 -12.21
C VAL A 35 34.19 20.45 -11.30
N GLY A 36 34.71 19.69 -10.35
CA GLY A 36 35.69 20.14 -9.36
C GLY A 36 37.05 20.51 -9.94
N THR A 37 37.47 19.84 -11.03
CA THR A 37 38.71 20.18 -11.75
C THR A 37 38.60 21.49 -12.53
N ASN A 38 37.39 21.85 -13.00
CA ASN A 38 37.16 23.09 -13.74
C ASN A 38 36.86 24.29 -12.83
N LEU A 39 36.10 24.09 -11.77
CA LEU A 39 35.54 25.17 -10.95
C LEU A 39 36.13 25.24 -9.52
N GLY A 40 37.02 24.32 -9.18
CA GLY A 40 37.60 24.17 -7.84
C GLY A 40 36.78 23.26 -6.93
N ALA A 41 37.47 22.60 -5.99
CA ALA A 41 36.90 21.54 -5.13
C ALA A 41 35.65 21.98 -4.34
N ARG A 42 35.70 23.15 -3.67
CA ARG A 42 34.59 23.61 -2.82
C ARG A 42 33.34 23.95 -3.63
N LEU A 43 33.51 24.63 -4.76
CA LEU A 43 32.39 25.02 -5.60
C LEU A 43 31.82 23.83 -6.37
N GLY A 44 32.68 23.00 -6.93
CA GLY A 44 32.26 21.77 -7.59
C GLY A 44 31.46 20.87 -6.66
N PHE A 45 31.85 20.76 -5.38
CA PHE A 45 31.08 20.02 -4.39
C PHE A 45 29.67 20.58 -4.20
N LEU A 46 29.52 21.89 -4.00
CA LEU A 46 28.20 22.52 -3.81
C LEU A 46 27.29 22.36 -5.03
N ILE A 47 27.86 22.46 -6.24
CA ILE A 47 27.11 22.26 -7.48
C ILE A 47 26.62 20.82 -7.61
N ILE A 48 27.50 19.84 -7.43
CA ILE A 48 27.13 18.42 -7.55
C ILE A 48 26.15 18.00 -6.46
N LEU A 49 26.33 18.49 -5.23
CA LEU A 49 25.40 18.22 -4.15
C LEU A 49 24.02 18.82 -4.45
N SER A 50 23.97 20.05 -4.99
CA SER A 50 22.72 20.66 -5.44
C SER A 50 22.07 19.85 -6.57
N ALA A 51 22.84 19.45 -7.58
CA ALA A 51 22.35 18.63 -8.68
C ALA A 51 21.78 17.28 -8.21
N LEU A 52 22.42 16.63 -7.23
CA LEU A 52 21.94 15.39 -6.63
C LEU A 52 20.57 15.58 -5.96
N PHE A 53 20.42 16.60 -5.11
CA PHE A 53 19.14 16.86 -4.45
C PHE A 53 18.05 17.35 -5.40
N GLY A 54 18.41 18.10 -6.45
CA GLY A 54 17.50 18.44 -7.54
C GLY A 54 17.00 17.20 -8.28
N TRP A 55 17.91 16.28 -8.61
CA TRP A 55 17.56 14.99 -9.22
C TRP A 55 16.68 14.12 -8.30
N MET A 56 17.02 14.02 -7.01
CA MET A 56 16.22 13.31 -6.01
C MET A 56 14.81 13.89 -5.89
N THR A 57 14.65 15.21 -6.01
CA THR A 57 13.34 15.88 -5.97
C THR A 57 12.50 15.53 -7.19
N LEU A 58 13.11 15.50 -8.39
CA LEU A 58 12.43 15.07 -9.61
C LEU A 58 12.02 13.59 -9.54
N MET A 59 12.91 12.71 -9.07
CA MET A 59 12.60 11.29 -8.88
C MET A 59 11.51 11.09 -7.84
N GLY A 60 11.56 11.80 -6.71
CA GLY A 60 10.52 11.82 -5.70
C GLY A 60 9.16 12.21 -6.28
N ALA A 61 9.11 13.27 -7.10
CA ALA A 61 7.88 13.71 -7.76
C ALA A 61 7.31 12.67 -8.74
N VAL A 62 8.17 12.00 -9.52
CA VAL A 62 7.78 10.88 -10.40
C VAL A 62 7.25 9.71 -9.57
N TRP A 63 7.96 9.32 -8.51
CA TRP A 63 7.56 8.23 -7.61
C TRP A 63 6.25 8.52 -6.90
N TRP A 64 6.02 9.78 -6.49
CA TRP A 64 4.78 10.23 -5.89
C TRP A 64 3.61 10.17 -6.88
N THR A 65 3.83 10.61 -8.13
CA THR A 65 2.79 10.63 -9.17
C THR A 65 2.35 9.21 -9.55
N TYR A 66 3.31 8.33 -9.82
CA TYR A 66 3.03 6.97 -10.29
C TYR A 66 2.91 5.93 -9.17
N GLY A 67 3.26 6.27 -7.92
CA GLY A 67 3.30 5.33 -6.81
C GLY A 67 4.29 4.18 -7.02
N ILE A 68 5.45 4.49 -7.61
CA ILE A 68 6.58 3.58 -7.87
C ILE A 68 7.77 3.95 -6.98
N GLY A 69 8.82 3.12 -6.96
CA GLY A 69 10.01 3.36 -6.12
C GLY A 69 9.82 2.84 -4.70
N LEU A 70 10.25 3.61 -3.70
CA LEU A 70 10.04 3.26 -2.29
C LEU A 70 8.57 3.47 -1.94
N LYS A 71 7.82 2.37 -1.87
CA LYS A 71 6.40 2.36 -1.53
C LYS A 71 6.20 2.17 -0.04
N GLY A 72 5.19 2.84 0.49
CA GLY A 72 4.64 2.55 1.82
C GLY A 72 3.76 1.30 1.80
N PRO A 73 3.10 0.98 2.93
CA PRO A 73 2.21 -0.18 3.01
C PRO A 73 1.11 -0.08 1.96
N GLU A 74 0.92 -1.16 1.22
CA GLU A 74 -0.11 -1.27 0.20
C GLU A 74 -1.49 -1.51 0.83
N PRO A 75 -2.57 -1.15 0.13
CA PRO A 75 -3.90 -1.38 0.63
C PRO A 75 -4.12 -2.89 0.92
N SER A 76 -4.47 -3.26 2.15
CA SER A 76 -4.89 -4.62 2.54
C SER A 76 -6.23 -4.66 3.28
N TRP A 77 -6.91 -5.81 3.29
CA TRP A 77 -8.05 -6.03 4.18
C TRP A 77 -7.52 -6.45 5.55
N LYS A 78 -8.08 -5.86 6.60
CA LYS A 78 -7.74 -6.17 8.00
C LYS A 78 -8.99 -6.59 8.77
N PRO A 79 -8.82 -7.37 9.86
CA PRO A 79 -9.88 -7.58 10.84
C PRO A 79 -10.53 -6.26 11.25
N ALA A 80 -11.85 -6.19 11.23
CA ALA A 80 -12.59 -5.01 11.70
C ALA A 80 -12.99 -5.17 13.17
N ASP A 81 -12.93 -4.06 13.92
CA ASP A 81 -13.47 -3.91 15.27
C ASP A 81 -14.98 -3.58 15.20
N PRO A 82 -15.82 -4.03 16.15
CA PRO A 82 -15.50 -4.67 17.43
C PRO A 82 -15.44 -6.21 17.40
N VAL A 83 -15.99 -6.86 16.36
CA VAL A 83 -16.00 -8.33 16.24
C VAL A 83 -15.68 -8.73 14.81
N THR A 84 -14.58 -9.47 14.64
CA THR A 84 -14.11 -9.91 13.30
C THR A 84 -14.82 -11.16 12.81
N ILE A 85 -15.14 -12.11 13.69
CA ILE A 85 -15.82 -13.36 13.32
C ILE A 85 -17.13 -13.46 14.06
N ILE A 86 -18.21 -13.51 13.30
CA ILE A 86 -19.57 -13.57 13.80
C ILE A 86 -20.12 -14.94 13.43
N ARG A 87 -20.39 -15.76 14.44
CA ARG A 87 -20.71 -17.19 14.26
C ARG A 87 -22.17 -17.46 13.89
N ASP A 88 -23.05 -16.49 14.13
CA ASP A 88 -24.49 -16.57 13.84
C ASP A 88 -24.98 -15.27 13.21
N ALA A 89 -25.93 -15.38 12.28
CA ALA A 89 -26.62 -14.25 11.68
C ALA A 89 -27.33 -13.37 12.73
N GLY A 90 -27.90 -13.97 13.79
CA GLY A 90 -28.55 -13.22 14.87
C GLY A 90 -27.60 -12.27 15.62
N LEU A 91 -26.30 -12.54 15.59
CA LEU A 91 -25.29 -11.71 16.24
C LEU A 91 -24.90 -10.48 15.41
N LEU A 92 -25.29 -10.39 14.14
CA LEU A 92 -25.01 -9.23 13.27
C LEU A 92 -25.62 -7.93 13.81
N THR A 93 -26.83 -8.00 14.37
CA THR A 93 -27.48 -6.85 15.02
C THR A 93 -26.75 -6.47 16.31
N SER A 94 -26.29 -7.45 17.09
CA SER A 94 -25.52 -7.20 18.33
C SER A 94 -24.13 -6.63 18.08
N ALA A 95 -23.53 -6.94 16.92
CA ALA A 95 -22.26 -6.40 16.47
C ALA A 95 -22.36 -4.98 15.91
N GLY A 96 -23.58 -4.40 15.81
CA GLY A 96 -23.81 -3.08 15.24
C GLY A 96 -23.59 -3.01 13.71
N ILE A 97 -23.58 -4.17 13.03
CA ILE A 97 -23.45 -4.26 11.57
C ILE A 97 -24.81 -4.07 10.90
N LEU A 98 -25.86 -4.57 11.56
CA LEU A 98 -27.27 -4.40 11.20
C LEU A 98 -27.99 -3.55 12.25
N ASP A 99 -28.84 -2.63 11.79
CA ASP A 99 -29.66 -1.78 12.66
C ASP A 99 -30.99 -2.43 13.02
N GLY A 100 -31.49 -3.36 12.18
CA GLY A 100 -32.74 -4.10 12.40
C GLY A 100 -32.56 -5.56 12.84
N PRO A 101 -33.57 -6.17 13.51
CA PRO A 101 -33.58 -7.60 13.78
C PRO A 101 -33.81 -8.39 12.48
N ILE A 102 -33.13 -9.54 12.37
CA ILE A 102 -33.31 -10.51 11.29
C ILE A 102 -34.49 -11.42 11.63
N ALA A 103 -35.23 -11.87 10.62
CA ALA A 103 -36.31 -12.84 10.82
C ALA A 103 -35.73 -14.17 11.33
N ASP A 104 -36.18 -14.60 12.52
CA ASP A 104 -35.80 -15.88 13.09
C ASP A 104 -36.43 -17.05 12.31
N SER A 105 -35.59 -17.93 11.78
CA SER A 105 -36.02 -19.21 11.19
C SER A 105 -35.26 -20.37 11.79
N SER A 106 -35.87 -21.53 12.00
CA SER A 106 -35.20 -22.70 12.58
C SER A 106 -34.16 -23.35 11.65
N ILE A 107 -34.14 -22.99 10.37
CA ILE A 107 -33.21 -23.49 9.35
C ILE A 107 -32.07 -22.46 9.15
N PRO A 108 -30.80 -22.82 9.41
CA PRO A 108 -29.66 -21.89 9.28
C PRO A 108 -29.51 -21.27 7.89
N ALA A 109 -29.75 -22.04 6.82
CA ALA A 109 -29.72 -21.53 5.45
C ALA A 109 -30.78 -20.44 5.17
N GLN A 110 -31.97 -20.55 5.76
CA GLN A 110 -33.03 -19.54 5.62
C GLN A 110 -32.73 -18.29 6.45
N LYS A 111 -32.11 -18.44 7.63
CA LYS A 111 -31.63 -17.30 8.44
C LYS A 111 -30.59 -16.51 7.67
N ALA A 112 -29.65 -17.19 7.04
CA ALA A 112 -28.63 -16.59 6.20
C ALA A 112 -29.22 -15.83 5.00
N GLN A 113 -30.26 -16.37 4.38
CA GLN A 113 -30.97 -15.68 3.30
C GLN A 113 -31.70 -14.43 3.80
N ALA A 114 -32.38 -14.50 4.96
CA ALA A 114 -33.01 -13.34 5.59
C ALA A 114 -31.98 -12.26 5.96
N ALA A 115 -30.82 -12.65 6.49
CA ALA A 115 -29.70 -11.76 6.77
C ALA A 115 -29.16 -11.10 5.49
N SER A 116 -29.01 -11.85 4.40
CA SER A 116 -28.57 -11.31 3.11
C SER A 116 -29.53 -10.26 2.53
N ALA A 117 -30.84 -10.48 2.67
CA ALA A 117 -31.86 -9.54 2.23
C ALA A 117 -31.83 -8.26 3.08
N LYS A 118 -31.69 -8.40 4.41
CA LYS A 118 -31.57 -7.26 5.33
C LYS A 118 -30.31 -6.43 5.09
N LEU A 119 -29.17 -7.08 4.87
CA LEU A 119 -27.93 -6.39 4.50
C LEU A 119 -28.14 -5.52 3.25
N GLN A 120 -28.80 -6.05 2.22
CA GLN A 120 -29.09 -5.27 1.00
C GLN A 120 -30.05 -4.11 1.25
N GLU A 121 -31.07 -4.28 2.11
CA GLU A 121 -31.99 -3.21 2.52
C GLU A 121 -31.26 -2.06 3.24
N GLU A 122 -30.26 -2.38 4.09
CA GLU A 122 -29.46 -1.41 4.82
C GLU A 122 -28.29 -0.82 4.01
N GLY A 123 -28.25 -1.08 2.70
CA GLY A 123 -27.31 -0.48 1.76
C GLY A 123 -26.01 -1.24 1.55
N TRP A 124 -25.91 -2.49 1.99
CA TRP A 124 -24.78 -3.36 1.66
C TRP A 124 -24.90 -3.88 0.23
N ARG A 125 -23.86 -3.69 -0.58
CA ARG A 125 -23.82 -4.16 -1.96
C ARG A 125 -23.30 -5.59 -2.02
N LEU A 126 -24.07 -6.50 -2.61
CA LEU A 126 -23.59 -7.84 -2.94
C LEU A 126 -22.61 -7.79 -4.11
N LEU A 127 -21.42 -8.34 -3.94
CA LEU A 127 -20.42 -8.46 -4.99
C LEU A 127 -20.66 -9.73 -5.84
N PRO A 128 -20.75 -9.61 -7.18
CA PRO A 128 -20.90 -10.78 -8.05
C PRO A 128 -19.63 -11.63 -8.06
N GLU A 129 -19.75 -12.91 -8.42
CA GLU A 129 -18.60 -13.84 -8.42
C GLU A 129 -17.47 -13.43 -9.38
N SER A 130 -17.80 -12.67 -10.42
CA SER A 130 -16.84 -12.14 -11.39
C SER A 130 -16.07 -10.92 -10.92
N ASP A 131 -16.43 -10.31 -9.78
CA ASP A 131 -15.76 -9.11 -9.28
C ASP A 131 -14.40 -9.48 -8.65
N PRO A 132 -13.28 -8.92 -9.13
CA PRO A 132 -11.97 -9.13 -8.51
C PRO A 132 -11.92 -8.77 -7.02
N GLN A 133 -12.74 -7.82 -6.57
CA GLN A 133 -12.79 -7.38 -5.18
C GLN A 133 -13.32 -8.47 -4.25
N ARG A 134 -14.27 -9.28 -4.72
CA ARG A 134 -14.76 -10.47 -4.01
C ARG A 134 -13.60 -11.42 -3.72
N GLY A 135 -12.78 -11.71 -4.73
CA GLY A 135 -11.64 -12.63 -4.59
C GLY A 135 -10.61 -12.15 -3.56
N GLN A 136 -10.33 -10.85 -3.51
CA GLN A 136 -9.41 -10.28 -2.51
C GLN A 136 -9.95 -10.36 -1.09
N ALA A 137 -11.25 -10.09 -0.90
CA ALA A 137 -11.90 -10.18 0.41
C ALA A 137 -11.96 -11.63 0.91
N VAL A 138 -12.32 -12.58 0.04
CA VAL A 138 -12.32 -14.02 0.37
C VAL A 138 -10.93 -14.49 0.78
N ALA A 139 -9.89 -14.19 -0.01
CA ALA A 139 -8.54 -14.61 0.32
C ALA A 139 -8.03 -14.02 1.66
N SER A 140 -8.45 -12.80 1.99
CA SER A 140 -8.09 -12.17 3.27
C SER A 140 -8.86 -12.80 4.44
N SER A 141 -10.14 -13.12 4.24
CA SER A 141 -10.96 -13.87 5.19
C SER A 141 -10.39 -15.26 5.44
N ASP A 142 -9.89 -15.94 4.40
CA ASP A 142 -9.28 -17.26 4.50
C ASP A 142 -8.05 -17.26 5.41
N ALA A 143 -7.19 -16.25 5.24
CA ALA A 143 -6.02 -16.09 6.09
C ALA A 143 -6.40 -15.89 7.57
N ILE A 144 -7.44 -15.11 7.85
CA ILE A 144 -7.92 -14.87 9.23
C ILE A 144 -8.51 -16.14 9.84
N LEU A 145 -9.35 -16.86 9.10
CA LEU A 145 -10.00 -18.09 9.60
C LEU A 145 -9.02 -19.23 9.86
N GLN A 146 -8.01 -19.38 8.98
CA GLN A 146 -7.05 -20.49 9.08
C GLN A 146 -5.86 -20.20 10.01
N ILE A 147 -5.31 -18.97 9.98
CA ILE A 147 -4.05 -18.65 10.66
C ILE A 147 -4.32 -17.94 11.99
N GLU A 148 -5.22 -16.95 12.01
CA GLU A 148 -5.41 -16.09 13.18
C GLU A 148 -6.39 -16.69 14.19
N ALA A 149 -7.51 -17.23 13.70
CA ALA A 149 -8.54 -17.83 14.53
C ALA A 149 -8.41 -19.36 14.69
N GLU A 150 -7.61 -20.02 13.85
CA GLU A 150 -7.47 -21.49 13.77
C GLU A 150 -8.81 -22.25 13.83
N GLU A 151 -9.87 -21.62 13.31
CA GLU A 151 -11.24 -22.10 13.56
C GLU A 151 -11.67 -23.18 12.55
N PHE A 152 -11.00 -23.23 11.40
CA PHE A 152 -11.17 -24.23 10.36
C PHE A 152 -9.84 -24.58 9.68
N ALA A 153 -9.72 -25.83 9.23
CA ALA A 153 -8.61 -26.22 8.35
C ALA A 153 -8.91 -25.83 6.89
N ALA A 154 -7.85 -25.73 6.09
CA ALA A 154 -7.95 -25.43 4.67
C ALA A 154 -8.81 -26.50 3.95
N GLY A 155 -9.93 -26.07 3.36
CA GLY A 155 -10.86 -26.93 2.63
C GLY A 155 -12.13 -27.33 3.37
N ASP A 156 -12.25 -27.00 4.66
CA ASP A 156 -13.41 -27.34 5.49
C ASP A 156 -14.56 -26.33 5.40
N TYR A 157 -14.43 -25.29 4.57
CA TYR A 157 -15.42 -24.23 4.44
C TYR A 157 -15.50 -23.67 3.02
N LEU A 158 -16.64 -23.04 2.70
CA LEU A 158 -16.94 -22.42 1.42
C LEU A 158 -17.43 -20.98 1.63
N SER A 159 -16.82 -20.05 0.91
CA SER A 159 -17.23 -18.63 0.88
C SER A 159 -18.39 -18.44 -0.08
N VAL A 160 -19.58 -18.17 0.43
CA VAL A 160 -20.83 -18.10 -0.34
C VAL A 160 -21.05 -16.70 -0.93
N ALA A 161 -21.05 -15.67 -0.08
CA ALA A 161 -21.35 -14.29 -0.48
C ALA A 161 -20.35 -13.31 0.12
N VAL A 162 -20.14 -12.18 -0.57
CA VAL A 162 -19.37 -11.05 -0.04
C VAL A 162 -20.20 -9.79 -0.22
N PHE A 163 -20.39 -9.07 0.87
CA PHE A 163 -21.06 -7.78 0.92
C PHE A 163 -20.04 -6.67 1.12
N ASP A 164 -20.26 -5.52 0.50
CA ASP A 164 -19.37 -4.36 0.58
C ASP A 164 -20.17 -3.10 0.93
N ARG A 165 -19.60 -2.25 1.78
CA ARG A 165 -20.23 -1.00 2.25
C ARG A 165 -19.18 0.10 2.40
N GLY A 166 -19.54 1.31 1.99
CA GLY A 166 -18.69 2.51 2.11
C GLY A 166 -17.63 2.60 1.00
N GLY A 167 -16.53 3.29 1.30
CA GLY A 167 -15.46 3.55 0.34
C GLY A 167 -15.68 4.74 -0.59
N ASP A 168 -16.63 5.62 -0.25
CA ASP A 168 -16.79 6.89 -0.92
C ASP A 168 -15.59 7.81 -0.67
N ARG A 169 -15.16 8.52 -1.71
CA ARG A 169 -14.02 9.45 -1.67
C ARG A 169 -14.53 10.88 -1.75
N TYR A 170 -13.92 11.80 -1.01
CA TYR A 170 -14.29 13.22 -1.01
C TYR A 170 -13.06 14.12 -0.87
N PRO A 171 -13.12 15.40 -1.30
CA PRO A 171 -14.20 16.06 -2.05
C PRO A 171 -14.24 15.64 -3.53
N LYS A 172 -15.44 15.29 -4.04
CA LYS A 172 -15.68 15.06 -5.48
C LYS A 172 -16.04 16.40 -6.13
N ILE A 173 -15.17 16.91 -7.01
CA ILE A 173 -15.47 18.12 -7.80
C ILE A 173 -16.44 17.77 -8.94
N ASN A 174 -16.31 16.57 -9.51
CA ASN A 174 -17.21 15.94 -10.49
C ASN A 174 -16.91 14.43 -10.54
N ASP A 175 -17.83 13.59 -11.04
CA ASP A 175 -17.64 12.13 -11.14
C ASP A 175 -16.44 11.73 -12.03
N ALA A 176 -16.03 12.62 -12.95
CA ALA A 176 -14.89 12.41 -13.85
C ALA A 176 -13.54 12.94 -13.30
N LEU A 177 -13.55 13.82 -12.29
CA LEU A 177 -12.35 14.47 -11.74
C LEU A 177 -12.09 14.01 -10.30
N ASP A 178 -12.04 12.69 -10.12
CA ASP A 178 -11.81 11.98 -8.86
C ASP A 178 -10.35 12.07 -8.34
N PHE A 179 -9.45 12.75 -9.09
CA PHE A 179 -8.04 12.91 -8.69
C PHE A 179 -7.83 13.81 -7.46
N PHE A 180 -8.81 14.65 -7.12
CA PHE A 180 -8.77 15.55 -5.96
C PHE A 180 -9.48 14.98 -4.72
N ALA A 181 -9.95 13.74 -4.78
CA ALA A 181 -10.59 13.09 -3.64
C ALA A 181 -9.51 12.52 -2.70
N PHE A 182 -9.05 13.34 -1.75
CA PHE A 182 -7.98 13.00 -0.80
C PHE A 182 -8.47 12.24 0.43
N PHE A 183 -9.73 12.41 0.81
CA PHE A 183 -10.33 11.74 1.94
C PHE A 183 -11.22 10.60 1.47
N HIS A 184 -11.37 9.61 2.32
CA HIS A 184 -12.20 8.45 2.04
C HIS A 184 -12.97 8.06 3.30
N GLU A 185 -14.20 7.62 3.11
CA GLU A 185 -14.94 6.92 4.15
C GLU A 185 -14.38 5.50 4.33
N PRO A 186 -14.43 4.94 5.54
CA PRO A 186 -14.05 3.56 5.78
C PRO A 186 -14.85 2.63 4.86
N ARG A 187 -14.16 1.67 4.26
CA ARG A 187 -14.79 0.65 3.42
C ARG A 187 -14.76 -0.67 4.16
N TYR A 188 -15.91 -1.31 4.26
CA TYR A 188 -16.09 -2.56 4.96
C TYR A 188 -16.52 -3.66 4.00
N ALA A 189 -16.00 -4.86 4.21
CA ALA A 189 -16.49 -6.06 3.56
C ALA A 189 -16.96 -7.08 4.59
N LEU A 190 -18.06 -7.77 4.30
CA LEU A 190 -18.58 -8.87 5.09
C LEU A 190 -18.55 -10.13 4.22
N VAL A 191 -17.68 -11.08 4.58
CA VAL A 191 -17.55 -12.36 3.87
C VAL A 191 -18.37 -13.41 4.60
N GLN A 192 -19.34 -14.01 3.91
CA GLN A 192 -20.15 -15.09 4.44
C GLN A 192 -19.50 -16.44 4.09
N VAL A 193 -19.25 -17.24 5.12
CA VAL A 193 -18.57 -18.52 5.06
C VAL A 193 -19.45 -19.61 5.66
N VAL A 194 -19.51 -20.76 5.02
CA VAL A 194 -20.28 -21.93 5.47
C VAL A 194 -19.34 -23.12 5.59
N PRO A 195 -19.38 -23.89 6.68
CA PRO A 195 -18.64 -25.14 6.76
C PRO A 195 -19.09 -26.13 5.68
N VAL A 196 -18.17 -26.95 5.20
CA VAL A 196 -18.38 -27.94 4.15
C VAL A 196 -18.63 -29.30 4.79
N VAL A 197 -19.57 -30.06 4.23
CA VAL A 197 -19.82 -31.44 4.67
C VAL A 197 -18.56 -32.28 4.39
N PRO A 198 -18.01 -33.03 5.36
CA PRO A 198 -16.82 -33.85 5.15
C PRO A 198 -17.04 -34.87 4.03
N GLN A 199 -16.39 -34.68 2.88
CA GLN A 199 -16.49 -35.60 1.75
C GLN A 199 -15.39 -36.66 1.84
N ARG A 200 -15.76 -37.93 1.62
CA ARG A 200 -14.80 -39.04 1.65
C ARG A 200 -13.86 -38.94 0.45
N THR A 201 -12.56 -38.87 0.72
CA THR A 201 -11.51 -38.93 -0.31
C THR A 201 -11.19 -40.38 -0.64
N GLU A 202 -11.64 -40.85 -1.81
CA GLU A 202 -11.22 -42.16 -2.33
C GLU A 202 -9.86 -42.03 -3.04
N PRO A 203 -8.85 -42.85 -2.69
CA PRO A 203 -7.54 -42.81 -3.35
C PRO A 203 -7.66 -43.03 -4.86
N GLY A 204 -7.17 -42.09 -5.66
CA GLY A 204 -7.15 -42.19 -7.13
C GLY A 204 -8.31 -41.52 -7.88
N ARG A 205 -9.30 -40.94 -7.17
CA ARG A 205 -10.33 -40.09 -7.77
C ARG A 205 -10.09 -38.62 -7.41
N ALA A 206 -10.43 -37.70 -8.31
CA ALA A 206 -10.44 -36.27 -7.98
C ALA A 206 -11.36 -36.04 -6.76
N PRO A 207 -10.98 -35.19 -5.80
CA PRO A 207 -11.82 -34.83 -4.67
C PRO A 207 -13.20 -34.41 -5.18
N ALA A 208 -14.26 -34.89 -4.54
CA ALA A 208 -15.59 -34.44 -4.86
C ALA A 208 -15.71 -32.92 -4.59
N ARG A 209 -16.59 -32.25 -5.34
CA ARG A 209 -16.77 -30.80 -5.21
C ARG A 209 -17.35 -30.51 -3.83
N ALA A 210 -16.69 -29.64 -3.07
CA ALA A 210 -17.18 -29.18 -1.77
C ALA A 210 -18.65 -28.71 -1.85
N VAL A 211 -19.50 -29.27 -0.98
CA VAL A 211 -20.91 -28.91 -0.84
C VAL A 211 -21.10 -28.26 0.53
N ALA A 212 -21.71 -27.08 0.55
CA ALA A 212 -22.00 -26.34 1.78
C ALA A 212 -22.94 -27.15 2.69
N ASP A 213 -22.64 -27.19 3.98
CA ASP A 213 -23.50 -27.80 4.98
C ASP A 213 -24.62 -26.83 5.39
N GLU A 214 -25.84 -27.06 4.90
CA GLU A 214 -27.01 -26.24 5.20
C GLU A 214 -27.52 -26.40 6.65
N THR A 215 -26.97 -27.36 7.40
CA THR A 215 -27.37 -27.65 8.79
C THR A 215 -26.59 -26.85 9.84
N GLN A 216 -25.48 -26.24 9.44
CA GLN A 216 -24.63 -25.45 10.32
C GLN A 216 -24.82 -23.94 10.12
N GLU A 217 -24.51 -23.17 11.16
CA GLU A 217 -24.64 -21.71 11.11
C GLU A 217 -23.59 -21.09 10.18
N HIS A 218 -24.05 -20.10 9.41
CA HIS A 218 -23.19 -19.33 8.53
C HIS A 218 -22.33 -18.38 9.37
N ARG A 219 -21.02 -18.37 9.12
CA ARG A 219 -20.09 -17.45 9.76
C ARG A 219 -19.91 -16.22 8.89
N TYR A 220 -19.78 -15.07 9.52
CA TYR A 220 -19.54 -13.79 8.84
C TYR A 220 -18.22 -13.22 9.32
N VAL A 221 -17.32 -12.96 8.37
CA VAL A 221 -16.03 -12.33 8.64
C VAL A 221 -16.12 -10.87 8.25
N TYR A 222 -15.99 -10.00 9.25
CA TYR A 222 -16.07 -8.56 9.11
C TYR A 222 -14.68 -7.96 8.89
N LEU A 223 -14.50 -7.30 7.76
CA LEU A 223 -13.23 -6.78 7.28
C LEU A 223 -13.30 -5.28 7.07
N LEU A 224 -12.24 -4.57 7.48
CA LEU A 224 -12.01 -3.17 7.19
C LEU A 224 -10.93 -3.06 6.10
N ARG A 225 -11.17 -2.23 5.09
CA ARG A 225 -10.19 -1.92 4.06
C ARG A 225 -9.21 -0.88 4.60
N ASP A 226 -8.01 -1.33 4.97
CA ASP A 226 -6.89 -0.41 5.18
C ASP A 226 -6.34 0.01 3.82
N LEU A 227 -6.48 1.29 3.48
CA LEU A 227 -5.98 1.88 2.23
C LEU A 227 -4.46 2.10 2.26
N GLY A 228 -3.83 1.95 3.42
CA GLY A 228 -2.40 2.07 3.60
C GLY A 228 -1.88 3.45 3.23
N ALA A 229 -0.56 3.51 3.06
CA ALA A 229 0.19 4.75 2.91
C ALA A 229 1.18 4.66 1.74
N LYS A 230 0.75 4.04 0.63
CA LYS A 230 1.59 3.69 -0.52
C LYS A 230 2.52 4.82 -0.99
N ARG A 231 2.04 6.07 -0.98
CA ARG A 231 2.76 7.25 -1.51
C ARG A 231 3.49 8.08 -0.46
N GLN A 232 3.31 7.80 0.84
CA GLN A 232 3.92 8.61 1.91
C GLN A 232 5.46 8.70 1.82
N PRO A 233 6.21 7.61 1.57
CA PRO A 233 7.66 7.71 1.51
C PRO A 233 8.15 8.61 0.37
N ALA A 234 7.50 8.54 -0.80
CA ALA A 234 7.84 9.40 -1.94
C ALA A 234 7.59 10.88 -1.65
N ILE A 235 6.53 11.22 -0.90
CA ILE A 235 6.23 12.59 -0.46
C ILE A 235 7.37 13.12 0.41
N PHE A 236 7.80 12.35 1.41
CA PHE A 236 8.89 12.77 2.30
C PHE A 236 10.21 12.96 1.55
N ILE A 237 10.53 12.09 0.61
CA ILE A 237 11.73 12.24 -0.23
C ILE A 237 11.64 13.54 -1.04
N THR A 238 10.51 13.79 -1.70
CA THR A 238 10.33 14.97 -2.57
C THR A 238 10.50 16.27 -1.80
N PHE A 239 9.80 16.42 -0.67
CA PHE A 239 9.89 17.65 0.13
C PHE A 239 11.23 17.77 0.86
N GLY A 240 11.76 16.66 1.39
CA GLY A 240 13.05 16.63 2.06
C GLY A 240 14.19 17.02 1.12
N SER A 241 14.27 16.40 -0.06
CA SER A 241 15.28 16.76 -1.06
C SER A 241 15.05 18.13 -1.66
N GLY A 242 13.79 18.54 -1.86
CA GLY A 242 13.43 19.84 -2.41
C GLY A 242 13.86 20.98 -1.49
N LEU A 243 13.69 20.82 -0.18
CA LEU A 243 14.16 21.78 0.81
C LEU A 243 15.69 21.91 0.80
N ILE A 244 16.41 20.79 0.79
CA ILE A 244 17.88 20.79 0.76
C ILE A 244 18.39 21.41 -0.55
N PHE A 245 17.77 21.08 -1.68
CA PHE A 245 18.06 21.68 -2.98
C PHE A 245 17.90 23.21 -2.95
N ALA A 246 16.79 23.70 -2.39
CA ALA A 246 16.54 25.14 -2.27
C ALA A 246 17.61 25.83 -1.40
N ILE A 247 18.01 25.22 -0.28
CA ILE A 247 19.08 25.75 0.60
C ILE A 247 20.41 25.79 -0.14
N LEU A 248 20.77 24.76 -0.92
CA LEU A 248 22.02 24.72 -1.68
C LEU A 248 22.03 25.76 -2.81
N CYS A 249 20.92 25.91 -3.53
CA CYS A 249 20.75 26.98 -4.52
C CYS A 249 20.88 28.37 -3.89
N TRP A 250 20.32 28.56 -2.69
CA TRP A 250 20.46 29.81 -1.95
C TRP A 250 21.91 30.09 -1.54
N LEU A 251 22.66 29.09 -1.08
CA LEU A 251 24.08 29.23 -0.76
C LEU A 251 24.93 29.58 -1.99
N LEU A 252 24.67 28.92 -3.12
CA LEU A 252 25.33 29.23 -4.40
C LEU A 252 25.02 30.67 -4.84
N HIS A 253 23.76 31.09 -4.74
CA HIS A 253 23.34 32.44 -5.06
C HIS A 253 24.04 33.50 -4.18
N ARG A 254 24.09 33.26 -2.86
CA ARG A 254 24.79 34.16 -1.92
C ARG A 254 26.29 34.26 -2.24
N ARG A 255 26.91 33.15 -2.62
CA ARG A 255 28.32 33.11 -3.03
C ARG A 255 28.56 33.92 -4.32
N ASP A 256 27.67 33.83 -5.29
CA ASP A 256 27.76 34.60 -6.54
C ASP A 256 27.57 36.11 -6.30
N LEU A 257 26.67 36.50 -5.39
CA LEU A 257 26.51 37.89 -4.97
C LEU A 257 27.80 38.43 -4.34
N ALA A 258 28.40 37.71 -3.38
CA ALA A 258 29.65 38.11 -2.75
C ALA A 258 30.81 38.22 -3.77
N LEU A 259 30.86 37.31 -4.75
CA LEU A 259 31.86 37.38 -5.82
C LEU A 259 31.69 38.65 -6.67
N ARG A 260 30.45 39.00 -7.04
CA ARG A 260 30.16 40.22 -7.82
C ARG A 260 30.56 41.48 -7.06
N GLU A 261 30.28 41.55 -5.76
CA GLU A 261 30.69 42.67 -4.91
C GLU A 261 32.22 42.82 -4.84
N ASN A 262 32.94 41.70 -4.69
CA ASN A 262 34.41 41.72 -4.64
C ASN A 262 35.02 42.17 -5.97
N LEU A 263 34.52 41.66 -7.10
CA LEU A 263 34.96 42.07 -8.44
C LEU A 263 34.66 43.56 -8.71
N ALA A 264 33.52 44.06 -8.23
CA ALA A 264 33.17 45.47 -8.34
C ALA A 264 34.14 46.38 -7.55
N LYS A 265 34.55 45.97 -6.33
CA LYS A 265 35.53 46.70 -5.52
C LYS A 265 36.92 46.72 -6.16
N ASP A 266 37.37 45.61 -6.73
CA ASP A 266 38.70 45.51 -7.35
C ASP A 266 38.84 46.46 -8.56
N ASN A 267 37.79 46.54 -9.39
CA ASN A 267 37.73 47.47 -10.52
C ASN A 267 37.72 48.96 -10.11
N THR A 268 37.41 49.29 -8.85
CA THR A 268 37.47 50.68 -8.37
C THR A 268 38.88 51.11 -7.93
N LEU A 269 39.80 50.17 -7.66
CA LEU A 269 41.15 50.47 -7.17
C LEU A 269 42.17 50.72 -8.29
N VAL A 270 41.83 50.42 -9.55
CA VAL A 270 42.71 50.62 -10.73
C VAL A 270 42.62 52.06 -11.30
N LYS A 271 41.82 52.95 -10.70
CA LYS A 271 41.81 54.39 -11.02
C LYS A 271 42.57 55.19 -9.97
N ALA A 272 43.89 55.23 -10.08
CA ALA A 272 44.75 56.26 -9.52
C ALA A 272 45.96 56.46 -10.44
#